data_AF-A0A6P7P8P8-F1
#
_entry.id   AF-A0A6P7P8P8-F1
#
_cell.length_a   1.000
_cell.length_b   1.000
_cell.length_c   1.000
_cell.angle_alpha   90.00
_cell.angle_beta   90.00
_cell.angle_gamma   90.00
#
_symmetry.space_group_name_H-M   'P 1'
#
loop_
_entity.id
_entity.type
_entity.pdbx_description
1 polymer ?
#
loop_
_entity_poly.entity_id
_entity_poly.type
_entity_poly.pdbx_seq_one_letter_code
_entity_poly.pdbx_strand_id
1 'polypeptide(L)'
;MDAEQEEEKVHLDLNRPPVYPLPEEINKMEHSETVCHYCGVSYLIFHEFQQLHTRLAQQEAELQELRGTAQRERAQRDALELEKQEWERTLHLEVLRRAAENEKRMSETLEEKSKETESALRKAFDEKSQRERRELEQHYQKLSEERQTQLRGELRDLEAESLRKQREELQRRTDERERALSDALQKANKNVEEQKKYLRHLEERLTAATSTKEDAEQLLGEQKQMGETLRAACSRQQRALEAALPALRSTGGELSDVRGLLHRLMEAWQRFRAQMLQCTTQVFSALRKELKNSSEEVQKMREDYDRVTQQLTCLQEGLLESHRRELIKIEEDFGQQMASKLTAALEEQSTQNALHLREQMTAYRGEVELELSIDREKNRLLLLQHQRHGSRLQHKLEEREQELQELRAALQQERRSREEERRMQQQERRRAEEETRQEMHRFQQQEALKLSHIEAELQLMTGSNTELQGEVAVLQETVRRECEEREELTAALSKAQEELLGLRSPVSCPRSLPSPPERHTPRSKHFLQSQTRVPLTRSSASPNTLRSFSSCVEKDRSLDTGGARAVGGSESWNCAGVLGGGKKQKGTLPRLKVSSSATEVKLG
;
A
#
# COMPACT_ATOMS: atom_id res chain seq x y z
N MET A 1 -42.34 -44.64 14.97
CA MET A 1 -42.70 -45.96 14.43
C MET A 1 -43.71 -46.55 15.40
N ASP A 2 -44.64 -47.34 14.88
CA ASP A 2 -45.44 -48.31 15.60
C ASP A 2 -46.18 -47.77 16.85
N ALA A 3 -47.33 -47.13 16.58
CA ALA A 3 -48.40 -46.97 17.56
C ALA A 3 -49.46 -48.04 17.24
N GLU A 4 -49.63 -49.02 18.12
CA GLU A 4 -50.56 -50.14 17.91
C GLU A 4 -52.02 -49.67 18.03
N GLN A 5 -52.91 -50.27 17.23
CA GLN A 5 -54.34 -49.98 17.23
C GLN A 5 -55.08 -51.01 18.07
N GLU A 6 -55.55 -50.63 19.25
CA GLU A 6 -56.57 -51.39 19.98
C GLU A 6 -57.86 -50.56 20.16
N GLU A 7 -58.69 -50.54 19.12
CA GLU A 7 -60.12 -50.23 19.25
C GLU A 7 -60.83 -51.45 19.87
N GLU A 8 -60.62 -51.71 21.17
CA GLU A 8 -61.37 -52.77 21.85
C GLU A 8 -62.86 -52.40 21.95
N LYS A 9 -63.71 -53.25 21.38
CA LYS A 9 -65.15 -52.99 21.26
C LYS A 9 -65.85 -53.14 22.61
N VAL A 10 -66.32 -52.03 23.16
CA VAL A 10 -67.34 -52.05 24.22
C VAL A 10 -68.67 -52.55 23.65
N HIS A 11 -68.82 -53.88 23.58
CA HIS A 11 -70.08 -54.52 23.22
C HIS A 11 -71.04 -54.43 24.41
N LEU A 12 -71.92 -53.42 24.40
CA LEU A 12 -72.95 -53.24 25.43
C LEU A 12 -74.03 -54.33 25.29
N ASP A 13 -73.76 -55.50 25.86
CA ASP A 13 -74.73 -56.59 26.04
C ASP A 13 -75.77 -56.21 27.11
N LEU A 14 -76.67 -55.31 26.75
CA LEU A 14 -77.87 -54.93 27.49
C LEU A 14 -78.93 -56.05 27.46
N ASN A 15 -78.55 -57.24 27.93
CA ASN A 15 -79.45 -58.39 28.06
C ASN A 15 -79.02 -59.35 29.19
N ARG A 16 -78.96 -58.84 30.42
CA ARG A 16 -78.90 -59.68 31.63
C ARG A 16 -80.25 -59.63 32.35
N PRO A 17 -81.13 -60.64 32.23
CA PRO A 17 -82.36 -60.67 33.01
C PRO A 17 -82.02 -60.73 34.51
N PRO A 18 -82.84 -60.11 35.39
CA PRO A 18 -82.57 -60.10 36.83
C PRO A 18 -82.62 -61.52 37.39
N VAL A 19 -81.47 -62.04 37.81
CA VAL A 19 -81.35 -63.36 38.43
C VAL A 19 -81.84 -63.30 39.88
N TYR A 20 -83.16 -63.34 40.04
CA TYR A 20 -83.89 -64.18 40.99
C TYR A 20 -85.39 -63.88 40.78
N PRO A 21 -86.18 -64.76 40.12
CA PRO A 21 -87.63 -64.65 40.19
C PRO A 21 -88.08 -64.89 41.63
N LEU A 22 -89.13 -64.19 42.06
CA LEU A 22 -89.82 -64.52 43.31
C LEU A 22 -90.32 -65.98 43.25
N PRO A 23 -90.27 -66.75 44.35
CA PRO A 23 -90.87 -68.07 44.42
C PRO A 23 -92.31 -68.07 43.89
N GLU A 24 -92.65 -69.05 43.07
CA GLU A 24 -93.92 -69.10 42.33
C GLU A 24 -95.15 -69.08 43.25
N GLU A 25 -94.98 -69.47 44.50
CA GLU A 25 -95.97 -69.46 45.56
C GLU A 25 -96.46 -68.03 45.86
N ILE A 26 -95.54 -67.06 45.99
CA ILE A 26 -95.86 -65.66 46.32
C ILE A 26 -96.60 -64.98 45.17
N ASN A 27 -96.23 -65.32 43.93
CA ASN A 27 -96.81 -64.72 42.72
C ASN A 27 -98.22 -65.28 42.38
N LYS A 28 -98.76 -66.18 43.21
CA LYS A 28 -100.09 -66.81 43.07
C LYS A 28 -101.01 -66.56 44.28
N MET A 29 -100.56 -65.80 45.28
CA MET A 29 -101.36 -65.41 46.46
C MET A 29 -102.36 -64.30 46.14
N GLU A 30 -103.47 -64.24 46.87
CA GLU A 30 -104.40 -63.12 46.78
C GLU A 30 -103.78 -61.86 47.40
N HIS A 31 -104.08 -60.67 46.87
CA HIS A 31 -103.47 -59.40 47.32
C HIS A 31 -103.61 -59.17 48.84
N SER A 32 -104.71 -59.63 49.42
CA SER A 32 -105.02 -59.67 50.86
C SER A 32 -103.91 -60.31 51.71
N GLU A 33 -103.29 -61.39 51.21
CA GLU A 33 -102.27 -62.16 51.92
C GLU A 33 -100.84 -61.62 51.69
N THR A 34 -100.61 -60.89 50.59
CA THR A 34 -99.29 -60.28 50.31
C THR A 34 -98.97 -59.08 51.19
N VAL A 35 -99.94 -58.56 51.94
CA VAL A 35 -99.84 -57.34 52.75
C VAL A 35 -99.48 -57.67 54.20
N CYS A 36 -98.36 -57.11 54.68
CA CYS A 36 -97.95 -57.26 56.06
C CYS A 36 -98.96 -56.59 57.01
N HIS A 37 -99.70 -57.39 57.78
CA HIS A 37 -100.77 -56.93 58.67
C HIS A 37 -100.30 -55.99 59.81
N TYR A 38 -99.00 -55.83 60.03
CA TYR A 38 -98.45 -54.91 61.04
C TYR A 38 -98.06 -53.53 60.48
N CYS A 39 -97.80 -53.40 59.16
CA CYS A 39 -97.35 -52.13 58.56
C CYS A 39 -98.06 -51.74 57.26
N GLY A 40 -98.98 -52.56 56.73
CA GLY A 40 -99.81 -52.24 55.56
C GLY A 40 -99.09 -52.26 54.20
N VAL A 41 -97.78 -52.53 54.16
CA VAL A 41 -97.01 -52.61 52.92
C VAL A 41 -97.13 -54.02 52.31
N SER A 42 -97.40 -54.10 51.01
CA SER A 42 -97.31 -55.38 50.28
C SER A 42 -95.84 -55.78 50.08
N TYR A 43 -95.55 -57.07 50.27
CA TYR A 43 -94.23 -57.65 50.06
C TYR A 43 -93.73 -57.42 48.62
N LEU A 44 -94.64 -57.33 47.64
CA LEU A 44 -94.32 -57.00 46.26
C LEU A 44 -93.73 -55.58 46.13
N ILE A 45 -94.37 -54.59 46.77
CA ILE A 45 -93.90 -53.19 46.78
C ILE A 45 -92.52 -53.10 47.46
N PHE A 46 -92.31 -53.83 48.57
CA PHE A 46 -91.02 -53.87 49.25
C PHE A 46 -89.92 -54.46 48.35
N HIS A 47 -90.20 -55.57 47.66
CA HIS A 47 -89.27 -56.20 46.72
C HIS A 47 -88.97 -55.29 45.52
N GLU A 48 -89.95 -54.60 44.95
CA GLU A 48 -89.74 -53.59 43.90
C GLU A 48 -88.87 -52.44 44.39
N PHE A 49 -89.12 -51.92 45.60
CA PHE A 49 -88.29 -50.87 46.20
C PHE A 49 -86.84 -51.33 46.43
N GLN A 50 -86.64 -52.60 46.81
CA GLN A 50 -85.31 -53.19 46.97
C GLN A 50 -84.62 -53.43 45.62
N GLN A 51 -85.35 -53.80 44.55
CA GLN A 51 -84.80 -53.85 43.20
C GLN A 51 -84.43 -52.44 42.69
N LEU A 52 -85.26 -51.43 42.96
CA LEU A 52 -84.97 -50.04 42.59
C LEU A 52 -83.75 -49.50 43.34
N HIS A 53 -83.62 -49.75 44.65
CA HIS A 53 -82.39 -49.43 45.40
C HIS A 53 -81.16 -50.16 44.83
N THR A 54 -81.29 -51.43 44.44
CA THR A 54 -80.19 -52.17 43.83
C THR A 54 -79.76 -51.56 42.48
N ARG A 55 -80.72 -51.16 41.64
CA ARG A 55 -80.46 -50.48 40.35
C ARG A 55 -79.88 -49.08 40.54
N LEU A 56 -80.36 -48.32 41.52
CA LEU A 56 -79.82 -47.00 41.87
C LEU A 56 -78.36 -47.13 42.35
N ALA A 57 -78.06 -48.07 43.25
CA ALA A 57 -76.69 -48.31 43.70
C ALA A 57 -75.75 -48.75 42.55
N GLN A 58 -76.25 -49.52 41.57
CA GLN A 58 -75.52 -49.84 40.35
C GLN A 58 -75.24 -48.59 39.50
N GLN A 59 -76.26 -47.76 39.23
CA GLN A 59 -76.10 -46.52 38.47
C GLN A 59 -75.23 -45.48 39.19
N GLU A 60 -75.26 -45.41 40.51
CA GLU A 60 -74.39 -44.56 41.32
C GLU A 60 -72.93 -45.03 41.25
N ALA A 61 -72.68 -46.35 41.26
CA ALA A 61 -71.35 -46.93 41.07
C ALA A 61 -70.83 -46.70 39.64
N GLU A 62 -71.65 -46.92 38.61
CA GLU A 62 -71.32 -46.61 37.21
C GLU A 62 -70.98 -45.12 37.03
N LEU A 63 -71.76 -44.22 37.63
CA LEU A 63 -71.49 -42.78 37.61
C LEU A 63 -70.23 -42.40 38.41
N GLN A 64 -69.88 -43.12 39.48
CA GLN A 64 -68.58 -42.95 40.16
C GLN A 64 -67.41 -43.44 39.31
N GLU A 65 -67.54 -44.58 38.64
CA GLU A 65 -66.51 -45.09 37.72
C GLU A 65 -66.32 -44.15 36.53
N LEU A 66 -67.40 -43.67 35.90
CA LEU A 66 -67.36 -42.70 34.81
C LEU A 66 -66.76 -41.35 35.24
N ARG A 67 -66.95 -40.93 36.50
CA ARG A 67 -66.24 -39.77 37.07
C ARG A 67 -64.75 -40.07 37.27
N GLY A 68 -64.41 -41.27 37.72
CA GLY A 68 -63.02 -41.71 37.93
C GLY A 68 -62.24 -41.97 36.65
N THR A 69 -62.88 -42.40 35.56
CA THR A 69 -62.26 -42.46 34.22
C THR A 69 -62.10 -41.06 33.66
N ALA A 70 -63.13 -40.20 33.70
CA ALA A 70 -63.03 -38.82 33.25
C ALA A 70 -62.00 -37.98 34.02
N GLN A 71 -61.75 -38.25 35.30
CA GLN A 71 -60.68 -37.63 36.07
C GLN A 71 -59.30 -38.14 35.65
N ARG A 72 -59.12 -39.45 35.45
CA ARG A 72 -57.86 -40.04 34.93
C ARG A 72 -57.53 -39.51 33.52
N GLU A 73 -58.52 -39.47 32.65
CA GLU A 73 -58.39 -38.98 31.26
C GLU A 73 -58.06 -37.48 31.20
N ARG A 74 -58.60 -36.66 32.13
CA ARG A 74 -58.18 -35.25 32.31
C ARG A 74 -56.74 -35.16 32.76
N ALA A 75 -56.36 -35.86 33.83
CA ALA A 75 -54.98 -35.86 34.33
C ALA A 75 -53.96 -36.33 33.27
N GLN A 76 -54.33 -37.28 32.40
CA GLN A 76 -53.52 -37.68 31.25
C GLN A 76 -53.39 -36.57 30.19
N ARG A 77 -54.47 -35.84 29.87
CA ARG A 77 -54.39 -34.67 28.96
C ARG A 77 -53.52 -33.55 29.55
N ASP A 78 -53.72 -33.24 30.83
CA ASP A 78 -52.97 -32.21 31.54
C ASP A 78 -51.46 -32.55 31.57
N ALA A 79 -51.11 -33.82 31.79
CA ALA A 79 -49.74 -34.31 31.74
C ALA A 79 -49.12 -34.22 30.33
N LEU A 80 -49.84 -34.63 29.28
CA LEU A 80 -49.37 -34.52 27.89
C LEU A 80 -49.22 -33.07 27.44
N GLU A 81 -50.06 -32.14 27.92
CA GLU A 81 -49.91 -30.71 27.64
C GLU A 81 -48.71 -30.09 28.39
N LEU A 82 -48.38 -30.60 29.59
CA LEU A 82 -47.14 -30.28 30.30
C LEU A 82 -45.90 -30.78 29.54
N GLU A 83 -45.84 -32.06 29.16
CA GLU A 83 -44.72 -32.63 28.39
C GLU A 83 -44.52 -31.88 27.06
N LYS A 84 -45.62 -31.56 26.36
CA LYS A 84 -45.59 -30.73 25.15
C LYS A 84 -44.97 -29.35 25.41
N GLN A 85 -45.37 -28.66 26.48
CA GLN A 85 -44.80 -27.35 26.82
C GLN A 85 -43.30 -27.46 27.19
N GLU A 86 -42.89 -28.52 27.86
CA GLU A 86 -41.47 -28.76 28.18
C GLU A 86 -40.64 -29.06 26.93
N TRP A 87 -41.20 -29.81 25.97
CA TRP A 87 -40.59 -30.03 24.67
C TRP A 87 -40.49 -28.72 23.85
N GLU A 88 -41.55 -27.91 23.81
CA GLU A 88 -41.55 -26.60 23.13
C GLU A 88 -40.50 -25.64 23.74
N ARG A 89 -40.37 -25.60 25.08
CA ARG A 89 -39.32 -24.84 25.79
C ARG A 89 -37.92 -25.35 25.44
N THR A 90 -37.74 -26.67 25.41
CA THR A 90 -36.45 -27.32 25.10
C THR A 90 -36.02 -27.04 23.66
N LEU A 91 -36.94 -27.17 22.70
CA LEU A 91 -36.71 -26.82 21.29
C LEU A 91 -36.35 -25.33 21.14
N HIS A 92 -37.06 -24.44 21.85
CA HIS A 92 -36.78 -23.00 21.79
C HIS A 92 -35.38 -22.66 22.33
N LEU A 93 -34.95 -23.28 23.44
CA LEU A 93 -33.60 -23.14 23.98
C LEU A 93 -32.53 -23.68 23.02
N GLU A 94 -32.80 -24.76 22.30
CA GLU A 94 -31.87 -25.32 21.31
C GLU A 94 -31.77 -24.45 20.05
N VAL A 95 -32.89 -23.89 19.58
CA VAL A 95 -32.90 -22.89 18.50
C VAL A 95 -32.11 -21.64 18.89
N LEU A 96 -32.28 -21.12 20.12
CA LEU A 96 -31.52 -19.99 20.64
C LEU A 96 -30.02 -20.31 20.75
N ARG A 97 -29.65 -21.49 21.26
CA ARG A 97 -28.25 -21.96 21.33
C ARG A 97 -27.62 -21.98 19.95
N ARG A 98 -28.31 -22.58 18.97
CA ARG A 98 -27.84 -22.74 17.58
C ARG A 98 -27.77 -21.40 16.83
N ALA A 99 -28.65 -20.45 17.17
CA ALA A 99 -28.55 -19.07 16.68
C ALA A 99 -27.28 -18.38 17.22
N ALA A 100 -27.02 -18.47 18.53
CA ALA A 100 -25.83 -17.90 19.16
C ALA A 100 -24.52 -18.57 18.67
N GLU A 101 -24.52 -19.88 18.43
CA GLU A 101 -23.39 -20.60 17.81
C GLU A 101 -23.11 -20.12 16.37
N ASN A 102 -24.15 -19.89 15.58
CA ASN A 102 -24.04 -19.34 14.23
C ASN A 102 -23.57 -17.87 14.26
N GLU A 103 -24.10 -17.04 15.16
CA GLU A 103 -23.67 -15.65 15.35
C GLU A 103 -22.19 -15.58 15.76
N LYS A 104 -21.76 -16.42 16.71
CA LYS A 104 -20.37 -16.54 17.12
C LYS A 104 -19.47 -16.94 15.94
N ARG A 105 -19.83 -17.97 15.17
CA ARG A 105 -19.09 -18.38 13.98
C ARG A 105 -19.00 -17.27 12.92
N MET A 106 -20.10 -16.54 12.70
CA MET A 106 -20.11 -15.41 11.76
C MET A 106 -19.21 -14.28 12.25
N SER A 107 -19.23 -13.97 13.54
CA SER A 107 -18.35 -12.98 14.17
C SER A 107 -16.87 -13.38 14.04
N GLU A 108 -16.52 -14.62 14.38
CA GLU A 108 -15.17 -15.18 14.20
C GLU A 108 -14.69 -15.09 12.74
N THR A 109 -15.56 -15.44 11.79
CA THR A 109 -15.24 -15.39 10.34
C THR A 109 -15.05 -13.95 9.84
N LEU A 110 -15.76 -12.97 10.41
CA LEU A 110 -15.60 -11.54 10.09
C LEU A 110 -14.35 -10.97 10.75
N GLU A 111 -14.03 -11.37 11.98
CA GLU A 111 -12.82 -10.95 12.70
C GLU A 111 -11.55 -11.49 12.02
N GLU A 112 -11.57 -12.74 11.54
CA GLU A 112 -10.47 -13.34 10.78
C GLU A 112 -10.23 -12.61 9.46
N LYS A 113 -11.27 -12.36 8.66
CA LYS A 113 -11.19 -11.55 7.43
C LYS A 113 -10.72 -10.11 7.71
N SER A 114 -11.13 -9.52 8.83
CA SER A 114 -10.64 -8.22 9.26
C SER A 114 -9.12 -8.26 9.50
N LYS A 115 -8.62 -9.23 10.27
CA LYS A 115 -7.19 -9.45 10.52
C LYS A 115 -6.40 -9.75 9.23
N GLU A 116 -6.96 -10.51 8.29
CA GLU A 116 -6.35 -10.75 6.98
C GLU A 116 -6.19 -9.45 6.17
N THR A 117 -7.26 -8.66 6.06
CA THR A 117 -7.21 -7.37 5.34
C THR A 117 -6.28 -6.35 6.02
N GLU A 118 -6.25 -6.30 7.35
CA GLU A 118 -5.29 -5.48 8.09
C GLU A 118 -3.84 -5.94 7.87
N SER A 119 -3.59 -7.26 7.88
CA SER A 119 -2.27 -7.84 7.58
C SER A 119 -1.82 -7.52 6.15
N ALA A 120 -2.73 -7.59 5.18
CA ALA A 120 -2.46 -7.24 3.79
C ALA A 120 -2.16 -5.74 3.62
N LEU A 121 -2.93 -4.86 4.27
CA LEU A 121 -2.69 -3.41 4.25
C LEU A 121 -1.36 -3.03 4.90
N ARG A 122 -1.02 -3.63 6.05
CA ARG A 122 0.28 -3.45 6.73
C ARG A 122 1.43 -3.87 5.80
N LYS A 123 1.38 -5.07 5.22
CA LYS A 123 2.39 -5.56 4.25
C LYS A 123 2.53 -4.64 3.04
N ALA A 124 1.42 -4.19 2.45
CA ALA A 124 1.44 -3.28 1.31
C ALA A 124 2.07 -1.91 1.65
N PHE A 125 1.83 -1.40 2.87
CA PHE A 125 2.46 -0.19 3.38
C PHE A 125 3.96 -0.38 3.63
N ASP A 126 4.36 -1.48 4.27
CA ASP A 126 5.76 -1.82 4.52
C ASP A 126 6.54 -2.01 3.20
N GLU A 127 5.97 -2.71 2.23
CA GLU A 127 6.54 -2.85 0.89
C GLU A 127 6.69 -1.50 0.19
N LYS A 128 5.66 -0.64 0.24
CA LYS A 128 5.74 0.70 -0.34
C LYS A 128 6.87 1.51 0.32
N SER A 129 6.92 1.54 1.64
CA SER A 129 7.95 2.27 2.40
C SER A 129 9.37 1.70 2.20
N GLN A 130 9.50 0.42 1.86
CA GLN A 130 10.76 -0.17 1.42
C GLN A 130 11.15 0.22 -0.01
N ARG A 131 10.18 0.35 -0.94
CA ARG A 131 10.46 0.81 -2.32
C ARG A 131 10.92 2.26 -2.31
N GLU A 132 10.17 3.13 -1.62
CA GLU A 132 10.52 4.56 -1.45
C GLU A 132 11.91 4.74 -0.83
N ARG A 133 12.28 3.92 0.17
CA ARG A 133 13.65 3.92 0.73
C ARG A 133 14.72 3.48 -0.28
N ARG A 134 14.51 2.39 -1.02
CA ARG A 134 15.47 1.92 -2.04
C ARG A 134 15.62 2.89 -3.21
N GLU A 135 14.53 3.58 -3.59
CA GLU A 135 14.54 4.63 -4.61
C GLU A 135 15.33 5.86 -4.14
N LEU A 136 15.15 6.27 -2.88
CA LEU A 136 15.91 7.35 -2.25
C LEU A 136 17.40 7.00 -2.09
N GLU A 137 17.72 5.78 -1.65
CA GLU A 137 19.10 5.25 -1.57
C GLU A 137 19.77 5.25 -2.95
N GLN A 138 19.09 4.78 -4.00
CA GLN A 138 19.60 4.84 -5.38
C GLN A 138 19.78 6.27 -5.90
N HIS A 139 18.92 7.21 -5.49
CA HIS A 139 19.03 8.61 -5.85
C HIS A 139 20.26 9.26 -5.17
N TYR A 140 20.45 9.04 -3.88
CA TYR A 140 21.67 9.48 -3.17
C TYR A 140 22.94 8.84 -3.73
N GLN A 141 22.91 7.55 -4.06
CA GLN A 141 24.05 6.88 -4.68
C GLN A 141 24.42 7.53 -6.02
N LYS A 142 23.45 7.71 -6.92
CA LYS A 142 23.66 8.42 -8.21
C LYS A 142 24.25 9.81 -8.01
N LEU A 143 23.65 10.64 -7.13
CA LEU A 143 24.18 11.97 -6.84
C LEU A 143 25.61 11.94 -6.30
N SER A 144 25.97 10.95 -5.48
CA SER A 144 27.34 10.79 -4.98
C SER A 144 28.34 10.34 -6.06
N GLU A 145 27.91 9.48 -6.99
CA GLU A 145 28.72 9.02 -8.13
C GLU A 145 28.90 10.16 -9.16
N GLU A 146 27.83 10.91 -9.45
CA GLU A 146 27.84 12.13 -10.26
C GLU A 146 28.77 13.19 -9.64
N ARG A 147 28.64 13.48 -8.34
CA ARG A 147 29.53 14.43 -7.65
C ARG A 147 30.98 13.94 -7.59
N GLN A 148 31.22 12.63 -7.42
CA GLN A 148 32.58 12.08 -7.46
C GLN A 148 33.19 12.15 -8.86
N THR A 149 32.42 11.88 -9.92
CA THR A 149 32.90 12.00 -11.31
C THR A 149 33.13 13.45 -11.71
N GLN A 150 32.29 14.40 -11.25
CA GLN A 150 32.51 15.84 -11.38
C GLN A 150 33.82 16.27 -10.70
N LEU A 151 34.03 15.94 -9.42
CA LEU A 151 35.25 16.29 -8.69
C LEU A 151 36.51 15.67 -9.33
N ARG A 152 36.41 14.45 -9.88
CA ARG A 152 37.50 13.85 -10.69
C ARG A 152 37.71 14.57 -12.03
N GLY A 153 36.70 15.25 -12.58
CA GLY A 153 36.83 16.18 -13.70
C GLY A 153 37.63 17.41 -13.30
N GLU A 154 37.07 18.17 -12.35
CA GLU A 154 37.64 19.42 -11.82
C GLU A 154 39.11 19.25 -11.40
N LEU A 155 39.47 18.15 -10.73
CA LEU A 155 40.86 17.83 -10.38
C LEU A 155 41.77 17.64 -11.60
N ARG A 156 41.34 16.90 -12.63
CA ARG A 156 42.14 16.70 -13.86
C ARG A 156 42.30 17.99 -14.65
N ASP A 157 41.29 18.85 -14.65
CA ASP A 157 41.34 20.13 -15.35
C ASP A 157 42.29 21.10 -14.62
N LEU A 158 42.29 21.10 -13.28
CA LEU A 158 43.28 21.83 -12.47
C LEU A 158 44.71 21.28 -12.63
N GLU A 159 44.89 19.96 -12.69
CA GLU A 159 46.17 19.32 -13.01
C GLU A 159 46.66 19.71 -14.42
N ALA A 160 45.77 19.69 -15.41
CA ALA A 160 46.08 20.08 -16.78
C ALA A 160 46.44 21.57 -16.90
N GLU A 161 45.72 22.46 -16.20
CA GLU A 161 46.09 23.88 -16.11
C GLU A 161 47.44 24.08 -15.41
N SER A 162 47.72 23.37 -14.32
CA SER A 162 49.00 23.45 -13.61
C SER A 162 50.16 23.02 -14.50
N LEU A 163 50.04 21.87 -15.17
CA LEU A 163 51.01 21.38 -16.14
C LEU A 163 51.15 22.32 -17.36
N ARG A 164 50.08 22.96 -17.80
CA ARG A 164 50.11 23.97 -18.86
C ARG A 164 50.88 25.21 -18.43
N LYS A 165 50.57 25.78 -17.26
CA LYS A 165 51.28 26.95 -16.69
C LYS A 165 52.76 26.65 -16.46
N GLN A 166 53.11 25.43 -16.03
CA GLN A 166 54.50 24.97 -15.93
C GLN A 166 55.19 24.89 -17.30
N ARG A 167 54.51 24.38 -18.35
CA ARG A 167 55.06 24.35 -19.72
C ARG A 167 55.27 25.75 -20.29
N GLU A 168 54.32 26.65 -20.09
CA GLU A 168 54.38 28.04 -20.56
C GLU A 168 55.52 28.81 -19.85
N GLU A 169 55.71 28.62 -18.55
CA GLU A 169 56.85 29.19 -17.79
C GLU A 169 58.20 28.56 -18.17
N LEU A 170 58.25 27.25 -18.43
CA LEU A 170 59.45 26.59 -18.94
C LEU A 170 59.82 27.09 -20.34
N GLN A 171 58.82 27.27 -21.23
CA GLN A 171 59.02 27.83 -22.56
C GLN A 171 59.52 29.28 -22.48
N ARG A 172 58.92 30.12 -21.62
CA ARG A 172 59.40 31.48 -21.37
C ARG A 172 60.88 31.49 -20.94
N ARG A 173 61.28 30.57 -20.06
CA ARG A 173 62.68 30.41 -19.62
C ARG A 173 63.62 29.88 -20.72
N THR A 174 63.15 29.06 -21.66
CA THR A 174 63.97 28.67 -22.82
C THR A 174 64.12 29.83 -23.80
N ASP A 175 63.03 30.53 -24.13
CA ASP A 175 63.05 31.72 -24.98
C ASP A 175 63.99 32.80 -24.43
N GLU A 176 63.96 33.05 -23.12
CA GLU A 176 64.85 34.02 -22.46
C GLU A 176 66.33 33.59 -22.51
N ARG A 177 66.61 32.29 -22.39
CA ARG A 177 67.96 31.74 -22.55
C ARG A 177 68.43 31.82 -24.00
N GLU A 178 67.57 31.52 -24.97
CA GLU A 178 67.89 31.59 -26.40
C GLU A 178 68.14 33.03 -26.85
N ARG A 179 67.37 34.00 -26.34
CA ARG A 179 67.64 35.45 -26.53
C ARG A 179 69.00 35.82 -25.92
N ALA A 180 69.25 35.49 -24.66
CA ALA A 180 70.51 35.81 -23.98
C ALA A 180 71.74 35.17 -24.67
N LEU A 181 71.62 33.94 -25.18
CA LEU A 181 72.65 33.28 -25.99
C LEU A 181 72.82 33.95 -27.35
N SER A 182 71.73 34.39 -28.00
CA SER A 182 71.78 35.12 -29.27
C SER A 182 72.45 36.49 -29.11
N ASP A 183 72.15 37.23 -28.05
CA ASP A 183 72.78 38.51 -27.71
C ASP A 183 74.26 38.33 -27.38
N ALA A 184 74.60 37.30 -26.60
CA ALA A 184 76.00 36.95 -26.29
C ALA A 184 76.79 36.56 -27.54
N LEU A 185 76.19 35.79 -28.46
CA LEU A 185 76.79 35.41 -29.74
C LEU A 185 76.93 36.62 -30.68
N GLN A 186 75.94 37.51 -30.73
CA GLN A 186 76.04 38.76 -31.51
C GLN A 186 77.15 39.66 -30.95
N LYS A 187 77.30 39.74 -29.62
CA LYS A 187 78.39 40.48 -28.97
C LYS A 187 79.75 39.84 -29.24
N ALA A 188 79.86 38.51 -29.16
CA ALA A 188 81.09 37.78 -29.51
C ALA A 188 81.49 38.03 -30.97
N ASN A 189 80.54 37.99 -31.91
CA ASN A 189 80.80 38.28 -33.32
C ASN A 189 81.26 39.73 -33.55
N LYS A 190 80.69 40.72 -32.84
CA LYS A 190 81.18 42.11 -32.87
C LYS A 190 82.63 42.21 -32.39
N ASN A 191 82.94 41.60 -31.24
CA ASN A 191 84.31 41.55 -30.70
C ASN A 191 85.30 40.87 -31.69
N VAL A 192 84.88 39.80 -32.37
CA VAL A 192 85.69 39.11 -33.38
C VAL A 192 85.95 40.00 -34.61
N GLU A 193 84.97 40.77 -35.08
CA GLU A 193 85.20 41.73 -36.17
C GLU A 193 86.07 42.92 -35.76
N GLU A 194 86.02 43.35 -34.50
CA GLU A 194 86.95 44.33 -33.93
C GLU A 194 88.38 43.76 -33.86
N GLN A 195 88.55 42.52 -33.40
CA GLN A 195 89.84 41.82 -33.41
C GLN A 195 90.38 41.63 -34.83
N LYS A 196 89.54 41.28 -35.82
CA LYS A 196 89.93 41.19 -37.24
C LYS A 196 90.33 42.54 -37.83
N LYS A 197 89.82 43.67 -37.34
CA LYS A 197 90.28 45.01 -37.74
C LYS A 197 91.63 45.33 -37.10
N TYR A 198 91.79 45.01 -35.81
CA TYR A 198 93.04 45.20 -35.08
C TYR A 198 94.19 44.35 -35.65
N LEU A 199 93.94 43.09 -36.01
CA LEU A 199 94.91 42.22 -36.67
C LEU A 199 95.35 42.79 -38.02
N ARG A 200 94.41 43.19 -38.89
CA ARG A 200 94.74 43.86 -40.17
C ARG A 200 95.60 45.10 -39.98
N HIS A 201 95.31 45.91 -38.96
CA HIS A 201 96.13 47.08 -38.64
C HIS A 201 97.53 46.72 -38.12
N LEU A 202 97.69 45.59 -37.41
CA LEU A 202 99.02 45.07 -37.06
C LEU A 202 99.76 44.50 -38.28
N GLU A 203 99.06 43.84 -39.20
CA GLU A 203 99.62 43.35 -40.47
C GLU A 203 100.12 44.50 -41.35
N GLU A 204 99.32 45.57 -41.53
CA GLU A 204 99.70 46.83 -42.19
C GLU A 204 100.94 47.48 -41.56
N ARG A 205 101.02 47.49 -40.22
CA ARG A 205 102.18 48.01 -39.51
C ARG A 205 103.42 47.12 -39.65
N LEU A 206 103.23 45.80 -39.80
CA LEU A 206 104.31 44.85 -40.01
C LEU A 206 104.89 44.99 -41.42
N THR A 207 104.05 45.12 -42.46
CA THR A 207 104.50 45.33 -43.85
C THR A 207 105.21 46.67 -44.03
N ALA A 208 104.73 47.73 -43.38
CA ALA A 208 105.44 49.01 -43.30
C ALA A 208 106.81 48.86 -42.61
N ALA A 209 106.88 48.13 -41.49
CA ALA A 209 108.12 47.90 -40.77
C ALA A 209 109.13 47.06 -41.57
N THR A 210 108.68 46.05 -42.34
CA THR A 210 109.57 45.29 -43.23
C THR A 210 110.08 46.14 -44.39
N SER A 211 109.26 46.99 -45.00
CA SER A 211 109.72 47.95 -46.02
C SER A 211 110.84 48.84 -45.46
N THR A 212 110.62 49.47 -44.30
CA THR A 212 111.66 50.34 -43.69
C THR A 212 112.92 49.58 -43.26
N LYS A 213 112.83 48.27 -43.02
CA LYS A 213 113.99 47.40 -42.76
C LYS A 213 114.76 47.14 -44.06
N GLU A 214 114.08 46.87 -45.16
CA GLU A 214 114.70 46.66 -46.48
C GLU A 214 115.40 47.94 -46.96
N ASP A 215 114.74 49.10 -46.83
CA ASP A 215 115.35 50.42 -47.09
C ASP A 215 116.63 50.64 -46.25
N ALA A 216 116.57 50.30 -44.96
CA ALA A 216 117.71 50.45 -44.05
C ALA A 216 118.85 49.45 -44.36
N GLU A 217 118.54 48.22 -44.76
CA GLU A 217 119.53 47.22 -45.17
C GLU A 217 120.20 47.58 -46.50
N GLN A 218 119.48 48.20 -47.43
CA GLN A 218 120.05 48.77 -48.66
C GLN A 218 121.07 49.88 -48.36
N LEU A 219 120.70 50.87 -47.53
CA LEU A 219 121.61 51.94 -47.08
C LEU A 219 122.84 51.38 -46.34
N LEU A 220 122.69 50.29 -45.57
CA LEU A 220 123.80 49.59 -44.91
C LEU A 220 124.71 48.85 -45.90
N GLY A 221 124.21 48.46 -47.08
CA GLY A 221 124.99 47.94 -48.19
C GLY A 221 125.90 49.01 -48.81
N GLU A 222 125.34 50.19 -49.10
CA GLU A 222 126.07 51.33 -49.64
C GLU A 222 127.20 51.80 -48.69
N GLN A 223 126.91 51.89 -47.39
CA GLN A 223 127.92 52.24 -46.37
C GLN A 223 129.05 51.20 -46.26
N LYS A 224 128.79 49.91 -46.51
CA LYS A 224 129.85 48.87 -46.52
C LYS A 224 130.81 49.07 -47.69
N GLN A 225 130.31 49.38 -48.89
CA GLN A 225 131.16 49.68 -50.05
C GLN A 225 132.04 50.92 -49.82
N MET A 226 131.50 51.96 -49.16
CA MET A 226 132.29 53.13 -48.73
C MET A 226 133.42 52.74 -47.76
N GLY A 227 133.11 51.89 -46.77
CA GLY A 227 134.07 51.41 -45.76
C GLY A 227 135.14 50.43 -46.26
N GLU A 228 134.94 49.81 -47.43
CA GLU A 228 135.98 49.02 -48.13
C GLU A 228 136.90 49.92 -48.96
N THR A 229 136.32 50.91 -49.65
CA THR A 229 137.05 51.92 -50.44
C THR A 229 138.07 52.67 -49.58
N LEU A 230 137.69 53.09 -48.36
CA LEU A 230 138.61 53.76 -47.41
C LEU A 230 139.73 52.83 -46.92
N ARG A 231 139.43 51.55 -46.66
CA ARG A 231 140.45 50.56 -46.22
C ARG A 231 141.55 50.38 -47.27
N ALA A 232 141.16 50.36 -48.55
CA ALA A 232 142.08 50.26 -49.69
C ALA A 232 142.99 51.49 -49.89
N ALA A 233 142.74 52.61 -49.18
CA ALA A 233 143.62 53.78 -49.16
C ALA A 233 144.68 53.68 -48.05
N CYS A 234 144.28 53.39 -46.80
CA CYS A 234 145.19 53.33 -45.65
C CYS A 234 146.34 52.31 -45.85
N SER A 235 146.06 51.14 -46.43
CA SER A 235 147.07 50.12 -46.73
C SER A 235 148.14 50.56 -47.75
N ARG A 236 147.95 51.69 -48.45
CA ARG A 236 148.95 52.28 -49.36
C ARG A 236 149.89 53.23 -48.62
N GLN A 237 149.39 53.96 -47.61
CA GLN A 237 150.20 54.88 -46.80
C GLN A 237 151.13 54.14 -45.83
N GLN A 238 150.67 53.02 -45.23
CA GLN A 238 151.48 52.30 -44.24
C GLN A 238 152.81 51.76 -44.82
N ARG A 239 152.80 51.31 -46.09
CA ARG A 239 154.01 50.83 -46.80
C ARG A 239 155.06 51.92 -47.07
N ALA A 240 154.71 53.21 -46.92
CA ALA A 240 155.65 54.31 -47.12
C ALA A 240 156.48 54.65 -45.86
N LEU A 241 156.05 54.22 -44.67
CA LEU A 241 156.70 54.56 -43.40
C LEU A 241 157.72 53.52 -42.91
N GLU A 242 157.62 52.27 -43.35
CA GLU A 242 158.50 51.18 -42.92
C GLU A 242 159.91 51.25 -43.54
N ALA A 243 160.13 52.10 -44.55
CA ALA A 243 161.37 52.21 -45.31
C ALA A 243 162.48 53.08 -44.63
N ALA A 244 162.21 53.74 -43.50
CA ALA A 244 163.04 54.85 -43.00
C ALA A 244 163.76 54.62 -41.65
N LEU A 245 163.72 53.42 -41.07
CA LEU A 245 164.10 53.17 -39.66
C LEU A 245 165.50 52.58 -39.29
N PRO A 246 166.38 52.07 -40.19
CA PRO A 246 167.63 51.43 -39.75
C PRO A 246 168.74 52.32 -39.16
N ALA A 247 168.66 53.65 -39.27
CA ALA A 247 169.84 54.52 -39.19
C ALA A 247 170.38 54.89 -37.78
N LEU A 248 169.68 54.55 -36.68
CA LEU A 248 170.02 55.01 -35.32
C LEU A 248 170.00 53.89 -34.27
N ARG A 249 170.93 52.93 -34.37
CA ARG A 249 171.19 51.91 -33.33
C ARG A 249 172.69 51.56 -33.21
N SER A 250 173.49 52.45 -32.62
CA SER A 250 174.89 52.11 -32.27
C SER A 250 175.49 52.99 -31.15
N THR A 251 175.15 52.69 -29.89
CA THR A 251 176.07 52.71 -28.72
C THR A 251 175.37 52.02 -27.55
N GLY A 252 176.11 51.21 -26.79
CA GLY A 252 175.60 50.50 -25.62
C GLY A 252 176.73 50.28 -24.60
N GLY A 253 176.35 50.01 -23.36
CA GLY A 253 177.17 50.30 -22.17
C GLY A 253 176.78 51.69 -21.63
N GLU A 254 176.59 51.87 -20.33
CA GLU A 254 176.99 51.03 -19.20
C GLU A 254 175.78 50.44 -18.45
N LEU A 255 175.85 49.16 -18.04
CA LEU A 255 174.72 48.42 -17.46
C LEU A 255 175.03 47.94 -16.03
N SER A 256 175.42 48.88 -15.18
CA SER A 256 175.88 48.62 -13.80
C SER A 256 174.80 48.91 -12.73
N ASP A 257 174.11 50.05 -12.83
CA ASP A 257 173.25 50.56 -11.73
C ASP A 257 171.86 49.90 -11.63
N VAL A 258 171.41 49.22 -12.67
CA VAL A 258 170.07 48.59 -12.74
C VAL A 258 169.85 47.58 -11.60
N ARG A 259 170.92 46.95 -11.09
CA ARG A 259 170.84 46.00 -9.96
C ARG A 259 170.41 46.67 -8.64
N GLY A 260 170.76 47.94 -8.42
CA GLY A 260 170.34 48.69 -7.21
C GLY A 260 168.88 49.15 -7.26
N LEU A 261 168.37 49.43 -8.46
CA LEU A 261 167.00 49.88 -8.70
C LEU A 261 165.96 48.80 -8.37
N LEU A 262 166.25 47.53 -8.70
CA LEU A 262 165.36 46.38 -8.47
C LEU A 262 165.03 46.13 -6.99
N HIS A 263 165.96 46.37 -6.06
CA HIS A 263 165.67 46.21 -4.62
C HIS A 263 164.69 47.27 -4.10
N ARG A 264 164.84 48.54 -4.52
CA ARG A 264 163.94 49.63 -4.09
C ARG A 264 162.52 49.44 -4.60
N LEU A 265 162.36 48.93 -5.83
CA LEU A 265 161.06 48.62 -6.43
C LEU A 265 160.34 47.47 -5.68
N MET A 266 161.07 46.45 -5.23
CA MET A 266 160.51 45.32 -4.48
C MET A 266 159.93 45.77 -3.12
N GLU A 267 160.62 46.68 -2.45
CA GLU A 267 160.17 47.29 -1.19
C GLU A 267 158.96 48.22 -1.36
N ALA A 268 158.89 48.95 -2.47
CA ALA A 268 157.73 49.77 -2.81
C ALA A 268 156.49 48.90 -3.08
N TRP A 269 156.67 47.78 -3.80
CA TRP A 269 155.59 46.85 -4.12
C TRP A 269 154.94 46.21 -2.88
N GLN A 270 155.73 45.78 -1.89
CA GLN A 270 155.17 45.23 -0.64
C GLN A 270 154.37 46.27 0.15
N ARG A 271 154.82 47.54 0.19
CA ARG A 271 154.05 48.63 0.83
C ARG A 271 152.74 48.92 0.12
N PHE A 272 152.75 48.98 -1.22
CA PHE A 272 151.54 49.16 -2.03
C PHE A 272 150.54 48.00 -1.85
N ARG A 273 151.04 46.75 -1.82
CA ARG A 273 150.22 45.56 -1.56
C ARG A 273 149.53 45.60 -0.19
N ALA A 274 150.21 46.09 0.85
CA ALA A 274 149.61 46.25 2.18
C ALA A 274 148.49 47.31 2.19
N GLN A 275 148.72 48.47 1.55
CA GLN A 275 147.69 49.52 1.41
C GLN A 275 146.47 49.04 0.63
N MET A 276 146.66 48.31 -0.48
CA MET A 276 145.56 47.73 -1.26
C MET A 276 144.72 46.77 -0.41
N LEU A 277 145.34 45.92 0.40
CA LEU A 277 144.63 44.98 1.28
C LEU A 277 143.82 45.72 2.36
N GLN A 278 144.40 46.75 2.97
CA GLN A 278 143.74 47.60 3.96
C GLN A 278 142.53 48.34 3.36
N CYS A 279 142.69 48.91 2.16
CA CYS A 279 141.62 49.61 1.44
C CYS A 279 140.47 48.67 1.08
N THR A 280 140.75 47.48 0.50
CA THR A 280 139.69 46.48 0.24
C THR A 280 138.98 46.04 1.52
N THR A 281 139.69 45.87 2.63
CA THR A 281 139.09 45.49 3.91
C THR A 281 138.12 46.56 4.44
N GLN A 282 138.45 47.85 4.26
CA GLN A 282 137.56 48.96 4.62
C GLN A 282 136.33 49.07 3.69
N VAL A 283 136.50 48.85 2.38
CA VAL A 283 135.38 48.83 1.43
C VAL A 283 134.42 47.68 1.72
N PHE A 284 134.93 46.48 2.02
CA PHE A 284 134.10 45.32 2.37
C PHE A 284 133.41 45.45 3.74
N SER A 285 133.98 46.17 4.71
CA SER A 285 133.30 46.41 5.99
C SER A 285 132.18 47.46 5.86
N ALA A 286 132.38 48.50 5.03
CA ALA A 286 131.34 49.46 4.68
C ALA A 286 130.17 48.79 3.93
N LEU A 287 130.46 48.05 2.85
CA LEU A 287 129.45 47.30 2.09
C LEU A 287 128.67 46.29 2.94
N ARG A 288 129.35 45.59 3.87
CA ARG A 288 128.69 44.66 4.80
C ARG A 288 127.77 45.37 5.79
N LYS A 289 128.08 46.62 6.18
CA LYS A 289 127.21 47.44 7.02
C LYS A 289 125.98 47.89 6.25
N GLU A 290 126.13 48.42 5.04
CA GLU A 290 124.98 48.83 4.21
C GLU A 290 124.07 47.65 3.86
N LEU A 291 124.64 46.49 3.51
CA LEU A 291 123.85 45.27 3.27
C LEU A 291 123.04 44.85 4.50
N LYS A 292 123.55 45.08 5.72
CA LYS A 292 122.83 44.82 6.97
C LYS A 292 121.72 45.85 7.20
N ASN A 293 122.01 47.15 7.02
CA ASN A 293 121.02 48.23 7.12
C ASN A 293 119.84 47.97 6.17
N SER A 294 120.11 47.73 4.88
CA SER A 294 119.07 47.48 3.88
C SER A 294 118.32 46.17 4.12
N SER A 295 118.95 45.16 4.73
CA SER A 295 118.25 43.93 5.14
C SER A 295 117.31 44.18 6.32
N GLU A 296 117.64 45.09 7.24
CA GLU A 296 116.78 45.47 8.36
C GLU A 296 115.60 46.35 7.91
N GLU A 297 115.83 47.24 6.94
CA GLU A 297 114.76 48.01 6.28
C GLU A 297 113.80 47.11 5.49
N VAL A 298 114.32 46.14 4.71
CA VAL A 298 113.49 45.16 3.98
C VAL A 298 112.71 44.26 4.95
N GLN A 299 113.30 43.89 6.09
CA GLN A 299 112.59 43.12 7.13
C GLN A 299 111.45 43.95 7.73
N LYS A 300 111.71 45.21 8.09
CA LYS A 300 110.68 46.12 8.61
C LYS A 300 109.53 46.34 7.61
N MET A 301 109.86 46.52 6.32
CA MET A 301 108.86 46.67 5.26
C MET A 301 107.99 45.42 5.08
N ARG A 302 108.49 44.20 5.38
CA ARG A 302 107.66 42.98 5.42
C ARG A 302 106.73 43.00 6.61
N GLU A 303 107.23 43.32 7.80
CA GLU A 303 106.39 43.39 9.00
C GLU A 303 105.27 44.44 8.87
N ASP A 304 105.56 45.60 8.27
CA ASP A 304 104.55 46.62 8.04
C ASP A 304 103.56 46.23 6.92
N TYR A 305 104.00 45.48 5.89
CA TYR A 305 103.11 44.86 4.90
C TYR A 305 102.20 43.78 5.52
N ASP A 306 102.74 42.94 6.39
CA ASP A 306 101.99 41.88 7.08
C ASP A 306 100.96 42.49 8.05
N ARG A 307 101.31 43.57 8.77
CA ARG A 307 100.36 44.35 9.58
C ARG A 307 99.21 44.91 8.75
N VAL A 308 99.49 45.53 7.60
CA VAL A 308 98.46 46.08 6.70
C VAL A 308 97.60 44.97 6.10
N THR A 309 98.20 43.84 5.75
CA THR A 309 97.48 42.66 5.22
C THR A 309 96.53 42.09 6.28
N GLN A 310 96.98 41.95 7.53
CA GLN A 310 96.15 41.51 8.66
C GLN A 310 95.01 42.49 8.97
N GLN A 311 95.25 43.80 8.87
CA GLN A 311 94.19 44.81 9.01
C GLN A 311 93.15 44.69 7.89
N LEU A 312 93.58 44.46 6.65
CA LEU A 312 92.68 44.26 5.52
C LEU A 312 91.86 42.97 5.66
N THR A 313 92.43 41.86 6.10
CA THR A 313 91.66 40.61 6.33
C THR A 313 90.66 40.78 7.46
N CYS A 314 91.05 41.35 8.62
CA CYS A 314 90.11 41.57 9.72
C CYS A 314 88.96 42.53 9.35
N LEU A 315 89.22 43.55 8.51
CA LEU A 315 88.17 44.44 7.98
C LEU A 315 87.26 43.72 6.98
N GLN A 316 87.79 42.86 6.11
CA GLN A 316 86.99 42.05 5.19
C GLN A 316 86.14 41.01 5.93
N GLU A 317 86.70 40.32 6.92
CA GLU A 317 85.99 39.35 7.77
C GLU A 317 84.86 40.03 8.55
N GLY A 318 85.12 41.16 9.23
CA GLY A 318 84.10 41.92 9.93
C GLY A 318 82.98 42.44 9.01
N LEU A 319 83.32 42.86 7.79
CA LEU A 319 82.34 43.31 6.79
C LEU A 319 81.49 42.14 6.26
N LEU A 320 82.10 40.99 6.00
CA LEU A 320 81.41 39.76 5.59
C LEU A 320 80.49 39.24 6.70
N GLU A 321 80.92 39.31 7.97
CA GLU A 321 80.07 38.96 9.09
C GLU A 321 78.89 39.92 9.28
N SER A 322 79.05 41.23 9.07
CA SER A 322 77.91 42.16 9.12
C SER A 322 76.87 41.81 8.05
N HIS A 323 77.29 41.71 6.78
CA HIS A 323 76.41 41.32 5.69
C HIS A 323 75.77 39.95 5.91
N ARG A 324 76.49 38.97 6.50
CA ARG A 324 75.93 37.65 6.82
C ARG A 324 74.85 37.74 7.90
N ARG A 325 75.03 38.55 8.94
CA ARG A 325 74.02 38.79 9.98
C ARG A 325 72.80 39.53 9.43
N GLU A 326 73.03 40.49 8.54
CA GLU A 326 71.97 41.24 7.84
C GLU A 326 71.17 40.33 6.90
N LEU A 327 71.83 39.46 6.13
CA LEU A 327 71.17 38.46 5.27
C LEU A 327 70.35 37.45 6.09
N ILE A 328 70.91 36.87 7.16
CA ILE A 328 70.18 35.98 8.06
C ILE A 328 68.95 36.69 8.63
N LYS A 329 69.10 37.94 9.08
CA LYS A 329 67.97 38.71 9.58
C LYS A 329 66.90 38.95 8.51
N ILE A 330 67.28 39.25 7.26
CA ILE A 330 66.33 39.43 6.15
C ILE A 330 65.61 38.12 5.83
N GLU A 331 66.30 36.97 5.88
CA GLU A 331 65.70 35.64 5.72
C GLU A 331 64.75 35.30 6.87
N GLU A 332 65.10 35.62 8.12
CA GLU A 332 64.25 35.45 9.31
C GLU A 332 63.02 36.37 9.28
N ASP A 333 63.19 37.67 8.99
CA ASP A 333 62.10 38.66 8.88
C ASP A 333 61.14 38.28 7.73
N PHE A 334 61.66 37.85 6.58
CA PHE A 334 60.85 37.35 5.46
C PHE A 334 60.15 36.03 5.79
N GLY A 335 60.84 35.10 6.46
CA GLY A 335 60.27 33.84 6.93
C GLY A 335 59.12 34.06 7.92
N GLN A 336 59.28 34.96 8.88
CA GLN A 336 58.22 35.37 9.81
C GLN A 336 57.06 36.07 9.11
N GLN A 337 57.34 36.94 8.11
CA GLN A 337 56.30 37.59 7.33
C GLN A 337 55.50 36.59 6.47
N MET A 338 56.16 35.60 5.87
CA MET A 338 55.49 34.55 5.10
C MET A 338 54.72 33.59 6.01
N ALA A 339 55.26 33.21 7.17
CA ALA A 339 54.56 32.38 8.15
C ALA A 339 53.29 33.07 8.67
N SER A 340 53.37 34.34 9.08
CA SER A 340 52.20 35.11 9.55
C SER A 340 51.14 35.31 8.47
N LYS A 341 51.53 35.56 7.21
CA LYS A 341 50.61 35.59 6.06
C LYS A 341 49.91 34.23 5.84
N LEU A 342 50.65 33.12 5.92
CA LEU A 342 50.09 31.78 5.74
C LEU A 342 49.14 31.41 6.89
N THR A 343 49.49 31.70 8.13
CA THR A 343 48.61 31.48 9.29
C THR A 343 47.33 32.30 9.16
N ALA A 344 47.43 33.60 8.86
CA ALA A 344 46.26 34.47 8.69
C ALA A 344 45.33 33.99 7.55
N ALA A 345 45.90 33.59 6.40
CA ALA A 345 45.12 33.05 5.29
C ALA A 345 44.44 31.71 5.63
N LEU A 346 45.09 30.87 6.45
CA LEU A 346 44.54 29.58 6.89
C LEU A 346 43.47 29.74 7.99
N GLU A 347 43.61 30.74 8.87
CA GLU A 347 42.57 31.16 9.81
C GLU A 347 41.37 31.79 9.08
N GLU A 348 41.60 32.61 8.05
CA GLU A 348 40.54 33.15 7.19
C GLU A 348 39.81 32.01 6.47
N GLN A 349 40.52 31.08 5.82
CA GLN A 349 39.90 29.93 5.16
C GLN A 349 39.14 29.04 6.16
N SER A 350 39.67 28.84 7.36
CA SER A 350 39.01 28.09 8.44
C SER A 350 37.70 28.76 8.89
N THR A 351 37.71 30.09 9.07
CA THR A 351 36.51 30.85 9.47
C THR A 351 35.48 30.95 8.34
N GLN A 352 35.90 31.10 7.07
CA GLN A 352 35.02 31.01 5.91
C GLN A 352 34.35 29.62 5.82
N ASN A 353 35.11 28.53 5.96
CA ASN A 353 34.57 27.17 5.99
C ASN A 353 33.57 26.96 7.16
N ALA A 354 33.89 27.49 8.35
CA ALA A 354 33.01 27.40 9.52
C ALA A 354 31.73 28.24 9.38
N LEU A 355 31.78 29.39 8.70
CA LEU A 355 30.61 30.17 8.34
C LEU A 355 29.74 29.43 7.33
N HIS A 356 30.32 28.91 6.25
CA HIS A 356 29.58 28.17 5.23
C HIS A 356 28.88 26.92 5.79
N LEU A 357 29.56 26.18 6.69
CA LEU A 357 28.95 25.05 7.42
C LEU A 357 27.80 25.49 8.34
N ARG A 358 27.89 26.67 8.98
CA ARG A 358 26.78 27.23 9.76
C ARG A 358 25.60 27.62 8.87
N GLU A 359 25.86 28.26 7.73
CA GLU A 359 24.84 28.66 6.76
C GLU A 359 24.07 27.44 6.23
N GLN A 360 24.76 26.39 5.78
CA GLN A 360 24.15 25.12 5.40
C GLN A 360 23.30 24.53 6.55
N MET A 361 23.84 24.48 7.77
CA MET A 361 23.12 23.96 8.94
C MET A 361 21.90 24.82 9.33
N THR A 362 21.88 26.12 9.02
CA THR A 362 20.68 26.97 9.17
C THR A 362 19.68 26.80 8.04
N ALA A 363 20.13 26.56 6.80
CA ALA A 363 19.26 26.24 5.67
C ALA A 363 18.49 24.93 5.91
N TYR A 364 19.21 23.84 6.23
CA TYR A 364 18.58 22.55 6.55
C TYR A 364 17.61 22.62 7.75
N ARG A 365 17.88 23.49 8.75
CA ARG A 365 16.91 23.74 9.84
C ARG A 365 15.65 24.43 9.32
N GLY A 366 15.79 25.46 8.48
CA GLY A 366 14.66 26.15 7.87
C GLY A 366 13.81 25.24 6.96
N GLU A 367 14.46 24.34 6.22
CA GLU A 367 13.78 23.31 5.39
C GLU A 367 12.96 22.35 6.25
N VAL A 368 13.53 21.80 7.33
CA VAL A 368 12.82 20.91 8.26
C VAL A 368 11.69 21.64 9.01
N GLU A 369 11.90 22.90 9.41
CA GLU A 369 10.86 23.72 10.03
C GLU A 369 9.71 24.03 9.07
N LEU A 370 10.01 24.25 7.77
CA LEU A 370 9.02 24.42 6.71
C LEU A 370 8.23 23.12 6.44
N GLU A 371 8.91 21.98 6.35
CA GLU A 371 8.25 20.67 6.17
C GLU A 371 7.32 20.33 7.34
N LEU A 372 7.79 20.54 8.58
CA LEU A 372 6.96 20.40 9.78
C LEU A 372 5.77 21.38 9.80
N SER A 373 5.92 22.58 9.23
CA SER A 373 4.82 23.55 9.09
C SER A 373 3.77 23.09 8.06
N ILE A 374 4.24 22.61 6.90
CA ILE A 374 3.40 22.02 5.85
C ILE A 374 2.61 20.82 6.38
N ASP A 375 3.27 19.92 7.13
CA ASP A 375 2.60 18.73 7.68
C ASP A 375 1.63 19.06 8.81
N ARG A 376 1.87 20.09 9.62
CA ARG A 376 0.87 20.61 10.58
C ARG A 376 -0.39 21.08 9.88
N GLU A 377 -0.27 21.83 8.77
CA GLU A 377 -1.45 22.32 8.05
C GLU A 377 -2.14 21.21 7.23
N LYS A 378 -1.40 20.25 6.65
CA LYS A 378 -1.99 19.01 6.09
C LYS A 378 -2.84 18.27 7.13
N ASN A 379 -2.29 18.04 8.33
CA ASN A 379 -3.00 17.37 9.41
C ASN A 379 -4.22 18.17 9.89
N ARG A 380 -4.13 19.50 9.96
CA ARG A 380 -5.27 20.39 10.27
C ARG A 380 -6.38 20.30 9.23
N LEU A 381 -6.04 20.26 7.94
CA LEU A 381 -7.00 20.07 6.84
C LEU A 381 -7.65 18.68 6.90
N LEU A 382 -6.89 17.63 7.20
CA LEU A 382 -7.42 16.28 7.42
C LEU A 382 -8.40 16.24 8.61
N LEU A 383 -8.06 16.86 9.75
CA LEU A 383 -8.97 16.96 10.90
C LEU A 383 -10.27 17.70 10.55
N LEU A 384 -10.19 18.81 9.81
CA LEU A 384 -11.38 19.53 9.31
C LEU A 384 -12.19 18.68 8.32
N GLN A 385 -11.54 17.86 7.50
CA GLN A 385 -12.21 16.93 6.59
C GLN A 385 -12.92 15.80 7.35
N HIS A 386 -12.26 15.19 8.35
CA HIS A 386 -12.87 14.18 9.22
C HIS A 386 -14.05 14.76 10.01
N GLN A 387 -13.94 15.98 10.52
CA GLN A 387 -15.04 16.68 11.20
C GLN A 387 -16.23 16.90 10.27
N ARG A 388 -16.00 17.38 9.03
CA ARG A 388 -17.05 17.53 8.00
C ARG A 388 -17.70 16.20 7.62
N HIS A 389 -16.92 15.12 7.50
CA HIS A 389 -17.47 13.78 7.26
C HIS A 389 -18.28 13.27 8.45
N GLY A 390 -17.83 13.51 9.69
CA GLY A 390 -18.56 13.21 10.92
C GLY A 390 -19.92 13.90 10.95
N SER A 391 -19.97 15.23 10.79
CA SER A 391 -21.23 15.98 10.72
C SER A 391 -22.15 15.52 9.58
N ARG A 392 -21.59 15.13 8.42
CA ARG A 392 -22.38 14.62 7.29
C ARG A 392 -22.92 13.21 7.52
N LEU A 393 -22.23 12.38 8.30
CA LEU A 393 -22.73 11.07 8.72
C LEU A 393 -23.76 11.20 9.83
N GLN A 394 -23.54 12.11 10.78
CA GLN A 394 -24.49 12.39 11.86
C GLN A 394 -25.82 12.94 11.33
N HIS A 395 -25.78 13.90 10.40
CA HIS A 395 -27.00 14.40 9.76
C HIS A 395 -27.75 13.30 8.99
N LYS A 396 -27.04 12.37 8.35
CA LYS A 396 -27.65 11.19 7.72
C LYS A 396 -28.25 10.19 8.72
N LEU A 397 -27.71 10.11 9.94
CA LEU A 397 -28.32 9.31 10.99
C LEU A 397 -29.61 9.99 11.48
N GLU A 398 -29.60 11.32 11.64
CA GLU A 398 -30.80 12.12 11.97
C GLU A 398 -31.90 11.97 10.89
N GLU A 399 -31.55 12.07 9.60
CA GLU A 399 -32.46 11.79 8.47
C GLU A 399 -33.08 10.37 8.57
N ARG A 400 -32.24 9.35 8.80
CA ARG A 400 -32.70 7.95 8.91
C ARG A 400 -33.52 7.68 10.17
N GLU A 401 -33.23 8.36 11.28
CA GLU A 401 -34.03 8.27 12.51
C GLU A 401 -35.39 8.94 12.33
N GLN A 402 -35.49 10.05 11.59
CA GLN A 402 -36.75 10.69 11.21
C GLN A 402 -37.57 9.78 10.28
N GLU A 403 -36.97 9.22 9.22
CA GLU A 403 -37.62 8.23 8.36
C GLU A 403 -38.16 7.03 9.15
N LEU A 404 -37.40 6.52 10.13
CA LEU A 404 -37.84 5.43 11.00
C LEU A 404 -38.95 5.85 11.97
N GLN A 405 -38.99 7.09 12.44
CA GLN A 405 -40.09 7.62 13.25
C GLN A 405 -41.37 7.79 12.44
N GLU A 406 -41.29 8.32 11.22
CA GLU A 406 -42.41 8.43 10.29
C GLU A 406 -42.97 7.06 9.91
N LEU A 407 -42.11 6.09 9.57
CA LEU A 407 -42.53 4.72 9.28
C LEU A 407 -43.18 4.04 10.49
N ARG A 408 -42.70 4.30 11.72
CA ARG A 408 -43.34 3.81 12.96
C ARG A 408 -44.71 4.45 13.17
N ALA A 409 -44.85 5.75 12.93
CA ALA A 409 -46.12 6.46 13.03
C ALA A 409 -47.15 5.97 11.99
N ALA A 410 -46.74 5.84 10.73
CA ALA A 410 -47.56 5.29 9.65
C ALA A 410 -47.99 3.85 9.94
N LEU A 411 -47.10 3.00 10.47
CA LEU A 411 -47.42 1.62 10.83
C LEU A 411 -48.33 1.52 12.07
N GLN A 412 -48.28 2.48 12.99
CA GLN A 412 -49.30 2.61 14.05
C GLN A 412 -50.65 3.09 13.50
N GLN A 413 -50.66 4.05 12.58
CA GLN A 413 -51.88 4.54 11.93
C GLN A 413 -52.55 3.42 11.12
N GLU A 414 -51.78 2.61 10.41
CA GLU A 414 -52.27 1.46 9.64
C GLU A 414 -52.73 0.28 10.53
N ARG A 415 -52.31 0.22 11.80
CA ARG A 415 -52.92 -0.67 12.80
C ARG A 415 -54.28 -0.13 13.26
N ARG A 416 -54.36 1.17 13.55
CA ARG A 416 -55.63 1.83 13.96
C ARG A 416 -56.69 1.76 12.88
N SER A 417 -56.35 2.07 11.62
CA SER A 417 -57.27 1.97 10.48
C SER A 417 -57.86 0.56 10.34
N ARG A 418 -57.02 -0.50 10.46
CA ARG A 418 -57.46 -1.90 10.41
C ARG A 418 -58.25 -2.34 11.64
N GLU A 419 -57.99 -1.77 12.82
CA GLU A 419 -58.81 -2.01 14.01
C GLU A 419 -60.18 -1.33 13.91
N GLU A 420 -60.24 -0.12 13.34
CA GLU A 420 -61.48 0.59 13.03
C GLU A 420 -62.28 -0.10 11.92
N GLU A 421 -61.63 -0.55 10.84
CA GLU A 421 -62.23 -1.37 9.77
C GLU A 421 -62.83 -2.66 10.35
N ARG A 422 -62.10 -3.36 11.24
CA ARG A 422 -62.63 -4.56 11.94
C ARG A 422 -63.83 -4.24 12.82
N ARG A 423 -63.84 -3.10 13.52
CA ARG A 423 -65.01 -2.66 14.32
C ARG A 423 -66.21 -2.35 13.44
N MET A 424 -66.00 -1.68 12.30
CA MET A 424 -67.05 -1.42 11.31
C MET A 424 -67.62 -2.73 10.73
N GLN A 425 -66.77 -3.62 10.22
CA GLN A 425 -67.19 -4.93 9.70
C GLN A 425 -67.90 -5.78 10.77
N GLN A 426 -67.50 -5.69 12.05
CA GLN A 426 -68.19 -6.37 13.14
C GLN A 426 -69.55 -5.73 13.47
N GLN A 427 -69.69 -4.41 13.35
CA GLN A 427 -70.98 -3.72 13.52
C GLN A 427 -71.93 -4.01 12.34
N GLU A 428 -71.43 -4.06 11.11
CA GLU A 428 -72.20 -4.46 9.93
C GLU A 428 -72.69 -5.91 10.03
N ARG A 429 -71.82 -6.85 10.46
CA ARG A 429 -72.22 -8.23 10.77
C ARG A 429 -73.34 -8.29 11.82
N ARG A 430 -73.24 -7.52 12.90
CA ARG A 430 -74.31 -7.44 13.91
C ARG A 430 -75.63 -6.91 13.34
N ARG A 431 -75.59 -5.87 12.48
CA ARG A 431 -76.79 -5.37 11.79
C ARG A 431 -77.41 -6.43 10.89
N ALA A 432 -76.60 -7.13 10.08
CA ALA A 432 -77.10 -8.22 9.24
C ALA A 432 -77.64 -9.42 10.06
N GLU A 433 -77.04 -9.74 11.22
CA GLU A 433 -77.57 -10.72 12.17
C GLU A 433 -78.89 -10.25 12.83
N GLU A 434 -79.06 -8.96 13.07
CA GLU A 434 -80.29 -8.37 13.60
C GLU A 434 -81.40 -8.27 12.53
N GLU A 435 -81.06 -7.95 11.28
CA GLU A 435 -81.95 -7.94 10.13
C GLU A 435 -82.46 -9.35 9.82
N THR A 436 -81.57 -10.35 9.71
CA THR A 436 -81.98 -11.75 9.49
C THR A 436 -82.79 -12.33 10.65
N ARG A 437 -82.56 -11.90 11.90
CA ARG A 437 -83.46 -12.22 13.04
C ARG A 437 -84.84 -11.56 12.88
N GLN A 438 -84.91 -10.30 12.43
CA GLN A 438 -86.19 -9.63 12.16
C GLN A 438 -86.95 -10.28 11.00
N GLU A 439 -86.25 -10.71 9.94
CA GLU A 439 -86.86 -11.46 8.82
C GLU A 439 -87.38 -12.82 9.27
N MET A 440 -86.59 -13.57 10.06
CA MET A 440 -87.03 -14.83 10.67
C MET A 440 -88.28 -14.63 11.54
N HIS A 441 -88.31 -13.58 12.37
CA HIS A 441 -89.48 -13.26 13.20
C HIS A 441 -90.71 -12.88 12.36
N ARG A 442 -90.54 -12.10 11.28
CA ARG A 442 -91.63 -11.78 10.34
C ARG A 442 -92.14 -13.04 9.61
N PHE A 443 -91.25 -13.95 9.23
CA PHE A 443 -91.63 -15.23 8.63
C PHE A 443 -92.43 -16.08 9.60
N GLN A 444 -91.95 -16.24 10.84
CA GLN A 444 -92.66 -16.96 11.91
C GLN A 444 -94.03 -16.33 12.23
N GLN A 445 -94.15 -15.00 12.23
CA GLN A 445 -95.44 -14.33 12.36
C GLN A 445 -96.37 -14.60 11.17
N GLN A 446 -95.86 -14.58 9.94
CA GLN A 446 -96.67 -14.89 8.76
C GLN A 446 -97.09 -16.38 8.73
N GLU A 447 -96.25 -17.28 9.21
CA GLU A 447 -96.53 -18.71 9.36
C GLU A 447 -97.58 -18.95 10.46
N ALA A 448 -97.44 -18.33 11.62
CA ALA A 448 -98.46 -18.38 12.69
C ALA A 448 -99.83 -17.84 12.24
N LEU A 449 -99.87 -16.77 11.44
CA LEU A 449 -101.10 -16.26 10.84
C LEU A 449 -101.73 -17.24 9.84
N LYS A 450 -100.93 -17.95 9.04
CA LYS A 450 -101.40 -19.02 8.14
C LYS A 450 -101.94 -20.22 8.92
N LEU A 451 -101.24 -20.65 9.97
CA LEU A 451 -101.67 -21.74 10.84
C LEU A 451 -103.01 -21.39 11.52
N SER A 452 -103.14 -20.20 12.11
CA SER A 452 -104.39 -19.73 12.71
C SER A 452 -105.55 -19.64 11.70
N HIS A 453 -105.27 -19.27 10.44
CA HIS A 453 -106.28 -19.29 9.38
C HIS A 453 -106.73 -20.73 9.04
N ILE A 454 -105.80 -21.67 8.93
CA ILE A 454 -106.10 -23.10 8.67
C ILE A 454 -106.84 -23.72 9.86
N GLU A 455 -106.49 -23.36 11.10
CA GLU A 455 -107.22 -23.78 12.31
C GLU A 455 -108.67 -23.27 12.29
N ALA A 456 -108.91 -22.03 11.86
CA ALA A 456 -110.26 -21.48 11.70
C ALA A 456 -111.05 -22.17 10.58
N GLU A 457 -110.42 -22.50 9.44
CA GLU A 457 -111.04 -23.30 8.38
C GLU A 457 -111.38 -24.72 8.84
N LEU A 458 -110.50 -25.36 9.61
CA LEU A 458 -110.74 -26.68 10.21
C LEU A 458 -111.87 -26.63 11.26
N GLN A 459 -111.97 -25.57 12.06
CA GLN A 459 -113.09 -25.37 12.99
C GLN A 459 -114.41 -25.21 12.24
N LEU A 460 -114.44 -24.42 11.15
CA LEU A 460 -115.63 -24.25 10.31
C LEU A 460 -116.05 -25.57 9.66
N MET A 461 -115.09 -26.30 9.06
CA MET A 461 -115.32 -27.63 8.47
C MET A 461 -115.74 -28.69 9.50
N THR A 462 -115.31 -28.55 10.75
CA THR A 462 -115.77 -29.40 11.86
C THR A 462 -117.21 -29.04 12.25
N GLY A 463 -117.54 -27.75 12.33
CA GLY A 463 -118.90 -27.25 12.54
C GLY A 463 -119.88 -27.82 11.53
N SER A 464 -119.61 -27.64 10.23
CA SER A 464 -120.49 -28.19 9.19
C SER A 464 -120.48 -29.72 9.10
N ASN A 465 -119.44 -30.41 9.57
CA ASN A 465 -119.52 -31.86 9.79
C ASN A 465 -120.51 -32.21 10.92
N THR A 466 -120.54 -31.46 12.02
CA THR A 466 -121.52 -31.69 13.10
C THR A 466 -122.95 -31.32 12.68
N GLU A 467 -123.13 -30.30 11.84
CA GLU A 467 -124.43 -29.97 11.22
C GLU A 467 -124.91 -31.11 10.32
N LEU A 468 -124.07 -31.59 9.39
CA LEU A 468 -124.38 -32.73 8.52
C LEU A 468 -124.61 -34.04 9.29
N GLN A 469 -123.90 -34.27 10.40
CA GLN A 469 -124.19 -35.40 11.30
C GLN A 469 -125.54 -35.26 12.00
N GLY A 470 -125.94 -34.03 12.36
CA GLY A 470 -127.28 -33.71 12.85
C GLY A 470 -128.36 -33.97 11.81
N GLU A 471 -128.17 -33.54 10.56
CA GLU A 471 -129.08 -33.84 9.45
C GLU A 471 -129.19 -35.35 9.20
N VAL A 472 -128.07 -36.08 9.19
CA VAL A 472 -128.06 -37.55 9.06
C VAL A 472 -128.81 -38.22 10.22
N ALA A 473 -128.67 -37.74 11.46
CA ALA A 473 -129.41 -38.26 12.61
C ALA A 473 -130.92 -37.98 12.50
N VAL A 474 -131.32 -36.79 12.03
CA VAL A 474 -132.74 -36.45 11.77
C VAL A 474 -133.30 -37.31 10.63
N LEU A 475 -132.54 -37.55 9.56
CA LEU A 475 -132.93 -38.45 8.46
C LEU A 475 -133.05 -39.90 8.94
N GLN A 476 -132.15 -40.38 9.79
CA GLN A 476 -132.24 -41.71 10.41
C GLN A 476 -133.48 -41.85 11.31
N GLU A 477 -133.77 -40.86 12.15
CA GLU A 477 -135.00 -40.80 12.95
C GLU A 477 -136.27 -40.73 12.09
N THR A 478 -136.22 -39.99 10.97
CA THR A 478 -137.34 -39.90 10.02
C THR A 478 -137.60 -41.25 9.34
N VAL A 479 -136.54 -41.93 8.88
CA VAL A 479 -136.63 -43.28 8.30
C VAL A 479 -137.07 -44.30 9.35
N ARG A 480 -136.65 -44.16 10.61
CA ARG A 480 -137.11 -45.00 11.73
C ARG A 480 -138.62 -44.91 11.90
N ARG A 481 -139.19 -43.69 11.91
CA ARG A 481 -140.65 -43.47 11.98
C ARG A 481 -141.40 -43.95 10.76
N GLU A 482 -140.90 -43.69 9.55
CA GLU A 482 -141.49 -44.26 8.32
C GLU A 482 -141.51 -45.80 8.36
N CYS A 483 -140.52 -46.45 8.97
CA CYS A 483 -140.53 -47.89 9.20
C CYS A 483 -141.56 -48.31 10.28
N GLU A 484 -141.67 -47.58 11.39
CA GLU A 484 -142.67 -47.83 12.44
C GLU A 484 -144.12 -47.66 11.90
N GLU A 485 -144.40 -46.56 11.20
CA GLU A 485 -145.70 -46.31 10.55
C GLU A 485 -146.02 -47.38 9.50
N ARG A 486 -145.01 -47.88 8.77
CA ARG A 486 -145.18 -49.03 7.84
C ARG A 486 -145.38 -50.35 8.57
N GLU A 487 -144.78 -50.55 9.73
CA GLU A 487 -145.01 -51.73 10.57
C GLU A 487 -146.43 -51.71 11.15
N GLU A 488 -146.91 -50.56 11.64
CA GLU A 488 -148.30 -50.36 12.07
C GLU A 488 -149.30 -50.56 10.91
N LEU A 489 -149.04 -49.99 9.73
CA LEU A 489 -149.85 -50.21 8.53
C LEU A 489 -149.82 -51.68 8.07
N THR A 490 -148.68 -52.36 8.22
CA THR A 490 -148.56 -53.80 7.90
C THR A 490 -149.33 -54.65 8.90
N ALA A 491 -149.26 -54.33 10.20
CA ALA A 491 -150.04 -55.00 11.24
C ALA A 491 -151.56 -54.79 11.05
N ALA A 492 -151.97 -53.57 10.68
CA ALA A 492 -153.36 -53.26 10.33
C ALA A 492 -153.83 -54.04 9.09
N LEU A 493 -152.99 -54.12 8.04
CA LEU A 493 -153.26 -54.91 6.84
C LEU A 493 -153.31 -56.42 7.13
N SER A 494 -152.40 -56.96 7.95
CA SER A 494 -152.42 -58.36 8.37
C SER A 494 -153.69 -58.70 9.13
N LYS A 495 -154.10 -57.84 10.07
CA LYS A 495 -155.35 -58.01 10.82
C LYS A 495 -156.58 -57.96 9.91
N ALA A 496 -156.60 -57.05 8.93
CA ALA A 496 -157.66 -56.99 7.91
C ALA A 496 -157.65 -58.19 6.94
N GLN A 497 -156.51 -58.85 6.75
CA GLN A 497 -156.40 -60.09 5.95
C GLN A 497 -156.84 -61.34 6.73
N GLU A 498 -156.55 -61.41 8.04
CA GLU A 498 -157.07 -62.47 8.91
C GLU A 498 -158.60 -62.48 8.98
N GLU A 499 -159.24 -61.30 9.02
CA GLU A 499 -160.71 -61.16 9.03
C GLU A 499 -161.38 -61.55 7.69
N LEU A 500 -160.63 -61.66 6.59
CA LEU A 500 -161.17 -61.84 5.22
C LEU A 500 -160.90 -63.20 4.57
N LEU A 501 -160.08 -64.08 5.15
CA LEU A 501 -159.65 -65.35 4.51
C LEU A 501 -160.17 -66.64 5.18
N GLY A 502 -161.35 -66.54 5.79
CA GLY A 502 -162.15 -67.69 6.23
C GLY A 502 -162.75 -68.55 5.09
N LEU A 503 -162.11 -68.72 3.93
CA LEU A 503 -162.48 -69.68 2.86
C LEU A 503 -161.38 -69.83 1.77
N ARG A 504 -161.11 -71.08 1.38
CA ARG A 504 -160.25 -71.59 0.27
C ARG A 504 -158.71 -71.51 0.38
N SER A 505 -158.12 -72.66 0.04
CA SER A 505 -156.71 -72.95 -0.34
C SER A 505 -156.73 -73.49 -1.80
N PRO A 506 -155.64 -73.96 -2.47
CA PRO A 506 -154.17 -73.87 -2.26
C PRO A 506 -153.43 -73.35 -3.54
N VAL A 507 -152.14 -73.72 -3.75
CA VAL A 507 -151.36 -73.76 -5.04
C VAL A 507 -150.75 -72.43 -5.54
N SER A 508 -149.53 -72.31 -6.12
CA SER A 508 -148.24 -73.06 -6.03
C SER A 508 -147.11 -72.34 -6.82
N CYS A 509 -145.89 -72.20 -6.24
CA CYS A 509 -144.57 -72.22 -6.91
C CYS A 509 -144.24 -71.17 -8.04
N PRO A 510 -143.01 -71.14 -8.64
CA PRO A 510 -141.67 -71.04 -8.03
C PRO A 510 -140.72 -70.00 -8.73
N ARG A 511 -139.42 -69.98 -8.34
CA ARG A 511 -138.22 -69.91 -9.23
C ARG A 511 -137.43 -68.59 -9.46
N SER A 512 -136.30 -68.49 -8.74
CA SER A 512 -134.94 -68.09 -9.21
C SER A 512 -134.52 -66.63 -9.50
N LEU A 513 -133.47 -66.20 -8.77
CA LEU A 513 -132.10 -65.85 -9.26
C LEU A 513 -131.88 -65.79 -10.80
N PRO A 514 -131.02 -64.86 -11.32
CA PRO A 514 -129.62 -64.77 -10.89
C PRO A 514 -128.98 -63.36 -10.88
N SER A 515 -127.65 -63.34 -10.68
CA SER A 515 -126.74 -62.18 -10.64
C SER A 515 -126.05 -61.90 -12.01
N PRO A 516 -124.77 -61.46 -12.10
CA PRO A 516 -124.30 -60.12 -12.53
C PRO A 516 -123.61 -60.22 -13.95
N PRO A 517 -122.51 -59.52 -14.37
CA PRO A 517 -121.75 -58.37 -13.82
C PRO A 517 -121.26 -57.30 -14.85
N GLU A 518 -120.39 -56.39 -14.38
CA GLU A 518 -119.13 -55.96 -15.06
C GLU A 518 -119.10 -54.72 -16.00
N ARG A 519 -117.90 -54.08 -16.05
CA ARG A 519 -117.35 -53.15 -17.09
C ARG A 519 -117.84 -51.69 -17.09
N HIS A 520 -117.12 -50.69 -17.63
CA HIS A 520 -115.86 -50.64 -18.42
C HIS A 520 -114.92 -49.48 -17.96
N THR A 521 -113.61 -49.57 -18.26
CA THR A 521 -112.61 -48.47 -18.21
C THR A 521 -112.31 -47.91 -19.62
N PRO A 522 -111.62 -46.75 -19.75
CA PRO A 522 -110.15 -46.69 -19.93
C PRO A 522 -109.54 -45.54 -19.06
N ARG A 523 -108.39 -44.84 -19.27
CA ARG A 523 -107.31 -44.74 -20.29
C ARG A 523 -106.08 -44.09 -19.56
N SER A 524 -104.86 -44.64 -19.53
CA SER A 524 -103.76 -44.55 -20.54
C SER A 524 -103.46 -43.11 -21.01
N LYS A 525 -102.27 -42.49 -20.87
CA LYS A 525 -100.88 -42.96 -21.16
C LYS A 525 -99.80 -42.21 -20.31
N HIS A 526 -98.83 -42.90 -19.67
CA HIS A 526 -97.38 -43.07 -20.02
C HIS A 526 -96.45 -41.85 -19.75
N PHE A 527 -95.45 -41.96 -18.83
CA PHE A 527 -94.05 -42.48 -18.99
C PHE A 527 -93.11 -41.46 -19.67
N LEU A 528 -91.79 -41.34 -19.45
CA LEU A 528 -90.70 -42.07 -18.73
C LEU A 528 -90.19 -41.18 -17.54
N GLN A 529 -89.10 -41.32 -16.75
CA GLN A 529 -88.06 -42.28 -16.28
C GLN A 529 -87.32 -41.60 -15.08
N SER A 530 -86.39 -42.15 -14.28
CA SER A 530 -86.29 -43.45 -13.56
C SER A 530 -84.97 -43.53 -12.73
N GLN A 531 -84.99 -44.15 -11.53
CA GLN A 531 -83.87 -44.94 -10.93
C GLN A 531 -82.55 -44.20 -10.50
N THR A 532 -81.79 -44.56 -9.45
CA THR A 532 -81.94 -45.44 -8.24
C THR A 532 -80.82 -45.15 -7.21
N ARG A 533 -81.01 -45.52 -5.90
CA ARG A 533 -79.98 -45.84 -4.85
C ARG A 533 -78.95 -44.70 -4.49
N VAL A 534 -78.73 -44.22 -3.25
CA VAL A 534 -78.46 -44.85 -1.92
C VAL A 534 -77.15 -45.69 -1.92
N PRO A 535 -76.16 -45.56 -1.00
CA PRO A 535 -76.11 -44.85 0.31
C PRO A 535 -74.83 -43.99 0.62
N LEU A 536 -74.78 -43.41 1.84
CA LEU A 536 -73.61 -43.13 2.74
C LEU A 536 -72.31 -42.50 2.15
N THR A 537 -71.86 -41.31 2.63
CA THR A 537 -71.05 -41.20 3.88
C THR A 537 -70.73 -39.72 4.29
N ARG A 538 -70.36 -39.54 5.57
CA ARG A 538 -69.56 -38.46 6.22
C ARG A 538 -69.63 -36.99 5.72
N SER A 539 -70.32 -36.19 6.52
CA SER A 539 -69.81 -35.02 7.29
C SER A 539 -68.63 -34.15 6.81
N SER A 540 -68.87 -32.83 6.93
CA SER A 540 -67.98 -31.78 7.46
C SER A 540 -66.63 -31.48 6.80
N ALA A 541 -66.55 -30.30 6.16
CA ALA A 541 -65.76 -29.20 6.72
C ALA A 541 -66.26 -27.83 6.19
N SER A 542 -66.61 -26.92 7.11
CA SER A 542 -66.72 -25.48 6.82
C SER A 542 -65.43 -24.77 7.27
N PRO A 543 -65.38 -23.43 7.23
CA PRO A 543 -64.66 -22.66 6.22
C PRO A 543 -63.28 -22.20 6.70
N ASN A 544 -62.49 -21.56 5.81
CA ASN A 544 -61.64 -20.46 6.27
C ASN A 544 -61.19 -19.50 5.16
N THR A 545 -61.36 -18.21 5.42
CA THR A 545 -60.46 -17.16 4.93
C THR A 545 -59.12 -17.27 5.65
N LEU A 546 -58.00 -16.92 4.99
CA LEU A 546 -57.17 -15.79 5.44
C LEU A 546 -56.10 -15.38 4.42
N ARG A 547 -55.60 -14.16 4.62
CA ARG A 547 -54.57 -13.45 3.85
C ARG A 547 -53.32 -13.36 4.73
N SER A 548 -52.12 -13.37 4.14
CA SER A 548 -51.10 -12.27 4.25
C SER A 548 -49.65 -12.76 4.17
N PHE A 549 -48.75 -11.82 3.82
CA PHE A 549 -47.27 -11.90 3.87
C PHE A 549 -46.63 -12.84 2.83
N SER A 550 -45.66 -12.44 1.99
CA SER A 550 -44.91 -11.17 1.84
C SER A 550 -44.06 -10.74 3.05
N SER A 551 -42.79 -11.15 3.01
CA SER A 551 -41.68 -10.62 3.82
C SER A 551 -40.44 -10.48 2.93
N CYS A 552 -39.70 -9.38 3.06
CA CYS A 552 -38.40 -9.17 2.41
C CYS A 552 -37.27 -9.94 3.13
N VAL A 553 -35.99 -9.64 2.78
CA VAL A 553 -34.70 -10.25 3.20
C VAL A 553 -34.16 -11.20 2.12
N GLU A 554 -32.97 -11.01 1.52
CA GLU A 554 -31.99 -9.90 1.65
C GLU A 554 -31.09 -9.72 0.41
N LYS A 555 -30.05 -8.90 0.54
CA LYS A 555 -28.83 -8.90 -0.31
C LYS A 555 -27.99 -10.18 -0.01
N ASP A 556 -26.86 -10.51 -0.65
CA ASP A 556 -25.89 -9.68 -1.37
C ASP A 556 -25.04 -10.50 -2.38
N ARG A 557 -24.04 -9.84 -2.95
CA ARG A 557 -23.04 -10.30 -3.92
C ARG A 557 -22.23 -11.55 -3.51
N SER A 558 -22.01 -12.44 -4.48
CA SER A 558 -20.69 -12.98 -4.90
C SER A 558 -20.85 -13.61 -6.29
N LEU A 559 -20.03 -13.35 -7.31
CA LEU A 559 -18.56 -13.46 -7.51
C LEU A 559 -18.06 -14.88 -7.88
N ASP A 560 -17.46 -14.92 -9.07
CA ASP A 560 -16.44 -15.84 -9.60
C ASP A 560 -16.73 -17.34 -9.80
N THR A 561 -17.17 -17.68 -11.02
CA THR A 561 -16.47 -18.64 -11.92
C THR A 561 -17.08 -18.57 -13.34
N GLY A 562 -16.33 -18.54 -14.45
CA GLY A 562 -14.89 -18.32 -14.64
C GLY A 562 -14.41 -18.69 -16.06
N GLY A 563 -13.53 -17.88 -16.67
CA GLY A 563 -12.74 -18.23 -17.87
C GLY A 563 -13.28 -17.85 -19.26
N ALA A 564 -12.40 -17.97 -20.27
CA ALA A 564 -12.54 -17.59 -21.70
C ALA A 564 -12.79 -16.08 -21.98
N ARG A 565 -11.93 -15.26 -22.63
CA ARG A 565 -10.91 -15.38 -23.71
C ARG A 565 -11.49 -15.19 -25.13
N ALA A 566 -10.82 -14.32 -25.92
CA ALA A 566 -11.03 -13.97 -27.34
C ALA A 566 -12.10 -12.88 -27.63
N VAL A 567 -12.02 -12.04 -28.69
CA VAL A 567 -10.95 -11.69 -29.68
C VAL A 567 -11.30 -10.34 -30.37
N GLY A 568 -10.29 -9.62 -30.91
CA GLY A 568 -10.46 -8.37 -31.68
C GLY A 568 -10.49 -7.11 -30.80
N GLY A 569 -10.11 -5.90 -31.23
CA GLY A 569 -9.81 -5.36 -32.57
C GLY A 569 -10.42 -3.94 -32.65
N SER A 570 -9.83 -2.90 -33.24
CA SER A 570 -8.68 -2.75 -34.15
C SER A 570 -8.02 -1.36 -33.97
N GLU A 571 -6.92 -1.10 -34.69
CA GLU A 571 -6.40 0.25 -35.06
C GLU A 571 -5.84 1.21 -33.97
N SER A 572 -4.82 2.05 -34.24
CA SER A 572 -3.82 2.02 -35.33
C SER A 572 -2.62 2.97 -35.09
N TRP A 573 -1.44 2.54 -35.56
CA TRP A 573 -0.27 3.35 -35.98
C TRP A 573 0.46 4.12 -34.84
N ASN A 574 1.79 4.31 -34.86
CA ASN A 574 2.84 3.98 -35.85
C ASN A 574 4.06 3.38 -35.15
N CYS A 575 4.70 2.40 -35.78
CA CYS A 575 6.05 1.94 -35.42
C CYS A 575 6.78 1.41 -36.67
N ALA A 576 7.95 1.96 -36.97
CA ALA A 576 8.84 1.45 -38.01
C ALA A 576 10.21 1.15 -37.39
N GLY A 577 10.61 -0.12 -37.40
CA GLY A 577 11.88 -0.56 -36.84
C GLY A 577 12.53 -1.62 -37.72
N VAL A 578 13.85 -1.72 -37.67
CA VAL A 578 14.64 -2.76 -38.35
C VAL A 578 15.72 -3.28 -37.40
N LEU A 579 15.79 -4.60 -37.25
CA LEU A 579 16.87 -5.32 -36.58
C LEU A 579 17.98 -5.63 -37.60
N GLY A 580 19.25 -5.62 -37.17
CA GLY A 580 20.33 -6.15 -38.00
C GLY A 580 21.74 -5.84 -37.50
N GLY A 581 22.44 -6.84 -36.96
CA GLY A 581 23.89 -6.77 -36.72
C GLY A 581 24.68 -7.38 -37.88
N GLY A 582 25.90 -6.92 -38.13
CA GLY A 582 26.76 -7.49 -39.18
C GLY A 582 28.21 -7.00 -39.15
N LYS A 583 29.18 -7.93 -39.24
CA LYS A 583 30.62 -7.65 -39.36
C LYS A 583 31.06 -7.74 -40.84
N LYS A 584 31.84 -6.76 -41.31
CA LYS A 584 32.95 -6.79 -42.33
C LYS A 584 33.29 -5.32 -42.69
N GLN A 585 34.55 -4.88 -42.79
CA GLN A 585 35.50 -5.05 -43.92
C GLN A 585 34.83 -4.77 -45.29
N LYS A 586 35.42 -4.02 -46.24
CA LYS A 586 36.84 -3.91 -46.60
C LYS A 586 37.06 -2.72 -47.58
N GLY A 587 38.28 -2.17 -47.63
CA GLY A 587 38.76 -1.34 -48.77
C GLY A 587 38.95 0.16 -48.46
N THR A 588 39.85 0.91 -49.12
CA THR A 588 40.91 0.51 -50.08
C THR A 588 42.09 1.52 -50.02
N LEU A 589 43.34 1.02 -50.08
CA LEU A 589 44.59 1.81 -50.20
C LEU A 589 45.06 1.87 -51.67
N PRO A 590 45.74 2.93 -52.12
CA PRO A 590 47.21 3.08 -51.93
C PRO A 590 47.62 4.48 -51.44
N ARG A 591 48.78 4.77 -50.80
CA ARG A 591 50.08 4.09 -50.57
C ARG A 591 51.16 4.19 -51.67
N LEU A 592 51.86 5.33 -51.68
CA LEU A 592 53.29 5.50 -52.02
C LEU A 592 53.91 6.42 -50.91
N LYS A 593 55.19 6.41 -50.46
CA LYS A 593 56.52 5.88 -50.86
C LYS A 593 57.28 6.67 -51.97
N VAL A 594 58.57 7.02 -51.82
CA VAL A 594 59.52 6.87 -50.69
C VAL A 594 60.72 7.86 -50.77
N SER A 595 61.31 8.20 -49.62
CA SER A 595 62.70 8.68 -49.32
C SER A 595 63.47 9.76 -50.15
N SER A 596 64.01 10.74 -49.40
CA SER A 596 65.42 11.21 -49.32
C SER A 596 66.18 11.88 -50.50
N SER A 597 66.47 13.18 -50.33
CA SER A 597 67.82 13.82 -50.37
C SER A 597 67.73 15.20 -49.67
N ALA A 598 68.70 15.80 -48.97
CA ALA A 598 70.16 15.64 -48.83
C ALA A 598 71.04 16.48 -49.80
N THR A 599 70.88 17.81 -49.76
CA THR A 599 71.74 18.89 -50.34
C THR A 599 71.25 20.24 -49.78
N GLU A 600 72.05 21.30 -49.58
CA GLU A 600 73.51 21.47 -49.50
C GLU A 600 73.79 22.82 -48.77
N VAL A 601 75.03 23.07 -48.33
CA VAL A 601 75.44 24.35 -47.73
C VAL A 601 75.71 25.41 -48.80
N LYS A 602 75.28 26.66 -48.58
CA LYS A 602 75.94 27.84 -49.19
C LYS A 602 75.84 29.06 -48.29
N LEU A 603 76.88 29.89 -48.33
CA LEU A 603 77.04 31.07 -47.48
C LEU A 603 76.28 32.27 -48.03
N GLY A 604 75.90 33.17 -47.12
CA GLY A 604 75.48 34.55 -47.35
C GLY A 604 75.76 35.35 -46.08
#